data_AF-A0A1G1VN42-F1
#
_entry.id   AF-A0A1G1VN42-F1
#
_cell.length_a   1.000
_cell.length_b   1.000
_cell.length_c   1.000
_cell.angle_alpha   90.00
_cell.angle_beta   90.00
_cell.angle_gamma   90.00
#
_symmetry.space_group_name_H-M   'P 1'
#
loop_
_entity.id
_entity.type
_entity.pdbx_description
1 polymer ?
#
loop_
_entity_poly.entity_id
_entity_poly.type
_entity_poly.pdbx_seq_one_letter_code
_entity_poly.pdbx_strand_id
1 'polypeptide(L)'
;MIDDNALKEAIEKSPLSQEDKLHWLKLLVKLNPDQRERLHHSLTAKTEIAKAISLIERALDVIANAEKEAEEEVKREDETSREKQELLQDLEEIKDKEGEILMDEEELKKKQDETKNQIQSIREELRKLSLEVHGKAPPSYQSPQSPTSSV
;
A
#
# COMPACT_ATOMS: atom_id res chain seq x y z
N MET A 1 57.31 12.35 30.80
CA MET A 1 57.68 13.12 29.59
C MET A 1 57.19 12.34 28.38
N ILE A 2 56.34 12.94 27.55
CA ILE A 2 55.84 12.29 26.33
C ILE A 2 56.99 12.10 25.34
N ASP A 3 57.11 10.89 24.81
CA ASP A 3 58.14 10.53 23.82
C ASP A 3 57.91 11.23 22.48
N ASP A 4 58.99 11.53 21.76
CA ASP A 4 58.97 12.15 20.43
C ASP A 4 58.17 11.30 19.44
N ASN A 5 58.23 9.98 19.56
CA ASN A 5 57.50 9.09 18.66
C ASN A 5 55.99 9.19 18.87
N ALA A 6 55.53 9.28 20.12
CA ALA A 6 54.12 9.45 20.44
C ALA A 6 53.56 10.77 19.90
N LEU A 7 54.34 11.85 19.96
CA LEU A 7 53.96 13.15 19.40
C LEU A 7 53.93 13.16 17.87
N LYS A 8 54.91 12.54 17.22
CA LYS A 8 54.92 12.39 15.76
C LYS A 8 53.70 11.61 15.29
N GLU A 9 53.38 10.50 15.95
CA GLU A 9 52.21 9.68 15.64
C GLU A 9 50.90 10.46 15.85
N ALA A 10 50.78 11.21 16.94
CA ALA A 10 49.61 12.06 17.20
C ALA A 10 49.43 13.15 16.12
N ILE A 11 50.52 13.75 15.64
CA ILE A 11 50.47 14.73 14.54
C ILE A 11 50.02 14.04 13.24
N GLU A 12 50.60 12.90 12.90
CA GLU A 12 50.26 12.17 11.67
C GLU A 12 48.80 11.72 11.63
N LYS A 13 48.27 11.24 12.77
CA LYS A 13 46.87 10.80 12.89
C LYS A 13 45.87 11.95 13.07
N SER A 14 46.34 13.17 13.31
CA SER A 14 45.46 14.31 13.51
C SER A 14 44.75 14.73 12.21
N PRO A 15 43.60 15.41 12.31
CA PRO A 15 42.89 15.96 11.16
C PRO A 15 43.54 17.22 10.58
N LEU A 16 44.78 17.55 10.98
CA LEU A 16 45.50 18.70 10.46
C LEU A 16 45.78 18.56 8.96
N SER A 17 45.95 19.70 8.29
CA SER A 17 46.44 19.73 6.91
C SER A 17 47.86 19.14 6.83
N GLN A 18 48.26 18.66 5.65
CA GLN A 18 49.62 18.13 5.46
C GLN A 18 50.69 19.20 5.72
N GLU A 19 50.43 20.45 5.35
CA GLU A 19 51.32 21.57 5.62
C GLU A 19 51.49 21.83 7.13
N ASP A 20 50.39 21.81 7.88
CA ASP A 20 50.42 21.98 9.33
C ASP A 20 51.13 20.80 10.03
N LYS A 21 50.93 19.57 9.55
CA LYS A 21 51.64 18.39 10.07
C LYS A 21 53.15 18.56 9.93
N LEU A 22 53.61 18.91 8.72
CA LEU A 22 55.02 19.20 8.43
C LEU A 22 55.57 20.34 9.30
N HIS A 23 54.77 21.38 9.53
CA HIS A 23 55.15 22.51 10.38
C HIS A 23 55.35 22.08 11.84
N TRP A 24 54.38 21.36 12.42
CA TRP A 24 54.45 20.89 13.80
C TRP A 24 55.58 19.89 14.01
N LEU A 25 55.82 18.98 13.06
CA LEU A 25 56.94 18.03 13.11
C LEU A 25 58.30 18.73 13.19
N LYS A 26 58.50 19.81 12.44
CA LYS A 26 59.73 20.64 12.50
C LYS A 26 59.89 21.36 13.84
N LEU A 27 58.79 21.72 14.50
CA LEU A 27 58.81 22.44 15.77
C LEU A 27 59.01 21.53 16.99
N LEU A 28 58.76 20.23 16.89
CA LEU A 28 58.84 19.28 18.02
C LEU A 28 60.15 19.36 18.82
N VAL A 29 61.28 19.56 18.13
CA VAL A 29 62.62 19.67 18.76
C VAL A 29 62.80 20.96 19.57
N LYS A 30 61.95 21.97 19.36
CA LYS A 30 61.99 23.27 20.04
C LYS A 30 61.00 23.39 21.20
N LEU A 31 60.09 22.42 21.36
CA LEU A 31 59.04 22.47 22.39
C LEU A 31 59.58 21.98 23.74
N ASN A 32 59.24 22.71 24.79
CA ASN A 32 59.50 22.28 26.17
C ASN A 32 58.49 21.19 26.62
N PRO A 33 58.71 20.50 27.76
CA PRO A 33 57.85 19.42 28.23
C PRO A 33 56.37 19.80 28.38
N ASP A 34 56.07 20.98 28.93
CA ASP A 34 54.69 21.43 29.12
C ASP A 34 53.97 21.70 27.79
N GLN A 35 54.67 22.28 26.82
CA GLN A 35 54.14 22.53 25.48
C GLN A 35 53.89 21.21 24.73
N ARG A 36 54.78 20.23 24.91
CA ARG A 36 54.64 18.87 24.37
C ARG A 36 53.38 18.18 24.90
N GLU A 37 53.15 18.25 26.21
CA GLU A 37 51.94 17.70 26.82
C GLU A 37 50.68 18.41 26.31
N ARG A 38 50.66 19.75 26.27
CA ARG A 38 49.52 20.51 25.74
C ARG A 38 49.23 20.19 24.27
N LEU A 39 50.28 20.07 23.45
CA LEU A 39 50.15 19.71 22.04
C LEU A 39 49.54 18.32 21.89
N HIS A 40 50.07 17.33 22.61
CA HIS A 40 49.54 15.97 22.57
C HIS A 40 48.06 15.91 22.97
N HIS A 41 47.67 16.55 24.07
CA HIS A 41 46.26 16.60 24.49
C HIS A 41 45.37 17.29 23.45
N SER A 42 45.83 18.40 22.87
CA SER A 42 45.08 19.12 21.83
C SER A 42 44.89 18.29 20.58
N LEU A 43 45.93 17.60 20.10
CA LEU A 43 45.86 16.73 18.92
C LEU A 43 44.93 15.54 19.15
N THR A 44 45.02 14.90 20.31
CA THR A 44 44.12 13.79 20.68
C THR A 44 42.67 14.27 20.72
N ALA A 45 42.39 15.40 21.40
CA ALA A 45 41.04 15.96 21.47
C ALA A 45 40.48 16.29 20.08
N LYS A 46 41.28 16.96 19.22
CA LYS A 46 40.87 17.28 17.84
C LYS A 46 40.61 16.03 17.01
N THR A 47 41.40 14.98 17.20
CA THR A 47 41.23 13.71 16.48
C THR A 47 39.93 13.02 16.88
N GLU A 48 39.61 12.96 18.18
CA GLU A 48 38.35 12.38 18.64
C GLU A 48 37.13 13.21 18.19
N ILE A 49 37.23 14.54 18.20
CA ILE A 49 36.18 15.42 17.66
C ILE A 49 35.99 15.17 16.16
N ALA A 50 37.06 15.05 15.37
CA ALA A 50 36.95 14.78 13.94
C ALA A 50 36.29 13.42 13.65
N LYS A 51 36.61 12.37 14.44
CA LYS A 51 35.93 11.08 14.35
C LYS A 51 34.43 11.21 14.66
N ALA A 52 34.08 11.95 15.70
CA ALA A 52 32.69 12.19 16.08
C ALA A 52 31.92 12.93 14.98
N ILE A 53 32.52 13.97 14.39
CA ILE A 53 31.93 14.70 13.25
C ILE A 53 31.67 13.75 12.08
N SER A 54 32.66 12.93 11.69
CA SER A 54 32.50 11.98 10.59
C SER A 54 31.40 10.94 10.86
N LEU A 55 31.25 10.48 12.10
CA LEU A 55 30.16 9.59 12.49
C LEU A 55 28.79 10.29 12.43
N ILE A 56 28.72 11.55 12.84
CA ILE A 56 27.48 12.35 12.77
C ILE A 56 27.09 12.59 11.32
N GLU A 57 28.02 12.98 10.45
CA GLU A 57 27.77 13.17 9.02
C GLU A 57 27.22 11.89 8.39
N ARG A 58 27.84 10.75 8.67
CA ARG A 58 27.34 9.45 8.20
C ARG A 58 25.94 9.12 8.74
N ALA A 59 25.67 9.44 10.01
CA ALA A 59 24.37 9.21 10.60
C ALA A 59 23.29 10.09 9.94
N LEU A 60 23.62 11.35 9.62
CA LEU A 60 22.74 12.25 8.90
C LEU A 60 22.43 11.73 7.49
N ASP A 61 23.43 11.20 6.77
CA ASP A 61 23.20 10.58 5.45
C ASP A 61 22.24 9.38 5.53
N VAL A 62 22.39 8.54 6.56
CA VAL A 62 21.48 7.40 6.78
C VAL A 62 20.06 7.88 7.08
N ILE A 63 19.90 8.90 7.93
CA ILE A 63 18.60 9.47 8.27
C ILE A 63 17.94 10.07 7.03
N ALA A 64 18.67 10.86 6.24
CA ALA A 64 18.14 11.47 5.03
C ALA A 64 17.65 10.44 4.01
N ASN A 65 18.38 9.32 3.86
CA ASN A 65 17.93 8.23 2.99
C ASN A 65 16.67 7.54 3.53
N ALA A 66 16.62 7.27 4.84
CA ALA A 66 15.45 6.65 5.47
C ALA A 66 14.20 7.54 5.40
N GLU A 67 14.36 8.86 5.57
CA GLU A 67 13.27 9.83 5.42
C GLU A 67 12.71 9.83 3.99
N LYS A 68 13.60 9.80 2.98
CA LYS A 68 13.19 9.71 1.58
C LYS A 68 12.43 8.42 1.28
N GLU A 69 12.92 7.28 1.76
CA GLU A 69 12.24 5.98 1.58
C GLU A 69 10.87 5.96 2.25
N ALA A 70 10.75 6.52 3.45
CA ALA A 70 9.48 6.64 4.16
C ALA A 70 8.49 7.53 3.41
N GLU A 71 8.94 8.66 2.84
CA GLU A 71 8.10 9.57 2.07
C GLU A 71 7.60 8.93 0.76
N GLU A 72 8.42 8.09 0.12
CA GLU A 72 8.02 7.30 -1.04
C GLU A 72 7.04 6.17 -0.68
N GLU A 73 7.15 5.55 0.49
CA GLU A 73 6.18 4.56 0.97
C GLU A 73 4.82 5.19 1.28
N VAL A 74 4.80 6.33 1.99
CA VAL A 74 3.54 7.05 2.30
C VAL A 74 2.78 7.39 1.02
N LYS A 75 3.47 7.86 -0.03
CA LYS A 75 2.83 8.13 -1.32
C LYS A 75 2.19 6.89 -1.94
N ARG A 76 2.86 5.72 -1.85
CA ARG A 76 2.32 4.45 -2.36
C ARG A 76 1.11 3.98 -1.55
N GLU A 77 1.15 4.13 -0.23
CA GLU A 77 0.01 3.81 0.64
C GLU A 77 -1.18 4.73 0.39
N ASP A 78 -0.96 6.03 0.16
CA ASP A 78 -2.01 6.99 -0.19
C ASP A 78 -2.65 6.64 -1.55
N GLU A 79 -1.85 6.31 -2.56
CA GLU A 79 -2.35 5.86 -3.87
C GLU A 79 -3.19 4.59 -3.74
N THR A 80 -2.68 3.58 -3.01
CA THR A 80 -3.41 2.33 -2.73
C THR A 80 -4.72 2.58 -1.97
N SER A 81 -4.70 3.53 -1.02
CA SER A 81 -5.89 3.88 -0.25
C SER A 81 -6.94 4.57 -1.11
N ARG A 82 -6.51 5.41 -2.07
CA ARG A 82 -7.41 6.01 -3.06
C ARG A 82 -8.04 4.96 -3.96
N GLU A 83 -7.24 4.06 -4.53
CA GLU A 83 -7.74 2.95 -5.36
C GLU A 83 -8.74 2.08 -4.58
N LYS A 84 -8.47 1.80 -3.31
CA LYS A 84 -9.40 1.05 -2.45
C LYS A 84 -10.71 1.80 -2.24
N GLN A 85 -10.68 3.11 -2.06
CA GLN A 85 -11.90 3.92 -1.92
C GLN A 85 -12.73 3.92 -3.22
N GLU A 86 -12.07 4.05 -4.37
CA GLU A 86 -12.71 3.96 -5.68
C GLU A 86 -13.39 2.59 -5.87
N LEU A 87 -12.69 1.49 -5.55
CA LEU A 87 -13.27 0.14 -5.62
C LEU A 87 -14.45 -0.07 -4.66
N LEU A 88 -14.41 0.52 -3.47
CA LEU A 88 -15.53 0.45 -2.53
C LEU A 88 -16.75 1.20 -3.07
N GLN A 89 -16.54 2.34 -3.72
CA GLN A 89 -17.61 3.09 -4.36
C GLN A 89 -18.23 2.31 -5.54
N ASP A 90 -17.39 1.69 -6.38
CA ASP A 90 -17.86 0.84 -7.48
C ASP A 90 -18.70 -0.35 -6.96
N LEU A 91 -18.26 -0.98 -5.86
CA LEU A 91 -19.00 -2.08 -5.23
C LEU A 91 -20.35 -1.63 -4.67
N GLU A 92 -20.42 -0.42 -4.11
CA GLU A 92 -21.68 0.16 -3.63
C GLU A 92 -22.64 0.43 -4.80
N GLU A 93 -22.14 0.98 -5.91
CA GLU A 93 -22.96 1.19 -7.12
C GLU A 93 -23.46 -0.14 -7.72
N ILE A 94 -22.64 -1.18 -7.73
CA ILE A 94 -23.07 -2.52 -8.19
C ILE A 94 -24.15 -3.07 -7.27
N LYS A 95 -23.99 -2.97 -5.95
CA LYS A 95 -24.97 -3.45 -4.98
C LYS A 95 -26.32 -2.75 -5.14
N ASP A 96 -26.32 -1.44 -5.37
CA ASP A 96 -27.54 -0.68 -5.60
C ASP A 96 -28.24 -1.15 -6.88
N LYS A 97 -27.49 -1.35 -7.97
CA LYS A 97 -28.01 -1.91 -9.24
C LYS A 97 -28.55 -3.34 -9.07
N GLU A 98 -27.87 -4.19 -8.31
CA GLU A 98 -28.37 -5.54 -8.00
C GLU A 98 -29.70 -5.48 -7.23
N GLY A 99 -29.85 -4.51 -6.32
CA GLY A 99 -31.10 -4.24 -5.62
C GLY A 99 -32.25 -3.87 -6.57
N GLU A 100 -31.99 -3.00 -7.54
CA GLU A 100 -32.96 -2.63 -8.58
C GLU A 100 -33.37 -3.85 -9.42
N ILE A 101 -32.41 -4.66 -9.87
CA ILE A 101 -32.66 -5.87 -10.65
C ILE A 101 -33.55 -6.86 -9.88
N LEU A 102 -33.28 -7.06 -8.58
CA LEU A 102 -34.09 -7.97 -7.75
C LEU A 102 -35.54 -7.50 -7.61
N MET A 103 -35.78 -6.19 -7.52
CA MET A 103 -37.14 -5.64 -7.50
C MET A 103 -37.85 -5.85 -8.85
N ASP A 104 -37.15 -5.60 -9.96
CA ASP A 104 -37.68 -5.85 -11.31
C ASP A 104 -38.01 -7.33 -11.52
N GLU A 105 -37.16 -8.25 -11.05
CA GLU A 105 -37.42 -9.69 -11.10
C GLU A 105 -38.65 -10.09 -10.28
N GLU A 106 -38.84 -9.51 -9.10
CA GLU A 106 -40.02 -9.75 -8.27
C GLU A 106 -41.30 -9.26 -8.95
N GLU A 107 -41.27 -8.07 -9.56
CA GLU A 107 -42.41 -7.54 -10.32
C GLU A 107 -42.74 -8.39 -11.54
N LEU A 108 -41.72 -8.82 -12.30
CA LEU A 108 -41.89 -9.71 -13.44
C LEU A 108 -42.51 -11.05 -13.03
N LYS A 109 -42.06 -11.63 -11.90
CA LYS A 109 -42.62 -12.87 -11.37
C LYS A 109 -44.09 -12.71 -10.99
N LYS A 110 -44.45 -11.59 -10.35
CA LYS A 110 -45.85 -11.27 -10.02
C LYS A 110 -46.71 -11.16 -11.27
N LYS A 111 -46.25 -10.42 -12.30
CA LYS A 111 -46.95 -10.31 -13.60
C LYS A 111 -47.09 -11.68 -14.28
N GLN A 112 -46.08 -12.53 -14.19
CA GLN A 112 -46.13 -13.88 -14.75
C GLN A 112 -47.22 -14.73 -14.07
N ASP A 113 -47.33 -14.67 -12.75
CA ASP A 113 -48.34 -15.43 -12.01
C ASP A 113 -49.76 -14.88 -12.23
N GLU A 114 -49.93 -13.55 -12.31
CA GLU A 114 -51.19 -12.93 -12.75
C GLU A 114 -51.60 -13.42 -14.14
N THR A 115 -50.66 -13.47 -15.08
CA THR A 115 -50.89 -13.97 -16.44
C THR A 115 -51.29 -15.45 -16.45
N LYS A 116 -50.63 -16.29 -15.64
CA LYS A 116 -51.01 -17.71 -15.50
C LYS A 116 -52.43 -17.87 -14.98
N ASN A 117 -52.81 -17.07 -13.98
CA ASN A 117 -54.17 -17.08 -13.42
C ASN A 117 -55.22 -16.65 -14.45
N GLN A 118 -54.94 -15.60 -15.23
CA GLN A 118 -55.81 -15.17 -16.34
C GLN A 118 -55.97 -16.26 -17.40
N ILE A 119 -54.88 -16.91 -17.81
CA ILE A 119 -54.92 -18.03 -18.77
C ILE A 119 -55.76 -19.18 -18.22
N GLN A 120 -55.62 -19.50 -16.93
CA GLN A 120 -56.41 -20.56 -16.30
C GLN A 120 -57.91 -20.21 -16.28
N SER A 121 -58.25 -18.98 -15.93
CA SER A 121 -59.64 -18.48 -15.96
C SER A 121 -60.24 -18.57 -17.37
N ILE A 122 -59.51 -18.12 -18.40
CA ILE A 122 -59.93 -18.22 -19.81
C ILE A 122 -60.13 -19.69 -20.21
N ARG A 123 -59.23 -20.60 -19.81
CA ARG A 123 -59.37 -22.04 -20.07
C ARG A 123 -60.62 -22.63 -19.43
N GLU A 124 -60.96 -22.20 -18.21
CA GLU A 124 -62.17 -22.64 -17.52
C GLU A 124 -63.45 -22.12 -18.19
N GLU A 125 -63.47 -20.86 -18.62
CA GLU A 125 -64.58 -20.27 -19.38
C GLU A 125 -64.79 -20.98 -20.73
N LEU A 126 -63.71 -21.19 -21.50
CA LEU A 126 -63.74 -21.98 -22.73
C LEU A 126 -64.29 -23.39 -22.49
N ARG A 127 -63.92 -24.03 -21.37
CA ARG A 127 -64.43 -25.35 -20.99
C ARG A 127 -65.93 -25.33 -20.74
N LYS A 128 -66.43 -24.32 -20.01
CA LYS A 128 -67.87 -24.13 -19.75
C LYS A 128 -68.65 -23.90 -21.06
N LEU A 129 -68.20 -22.97 -21.89
CA LEU A 129 -68.82 -22.68 -23.19
C LEU A 129 -68.84 -23.91 -24.11
N SER A 130 -67.74 -24.66 -24.17
CA SER A 130 -67.68 -25.90 -24.96
C SER A 130 -68.67 -26.97 -24.44
N LEU A 131 -68.88 -27.07 -23.13
CA LEU A 131 -69.87 -27.97 -22.55
C LEU A 131 -71.30 -27.55 -22.91
N GLU A 132 -71.59 -26.24 -22.87
CA GLU A 132 -72.90 -25.68 -23.23
C GLU A 132 -73.23 -25.88 -24.72
N VAL A 133 -72.25 -25.74 -25.61
CA VAL A 133 -72.45 -25.85 -27.06
C VAL A 133 -72.42 -27.31 -27.55
N HIS A 134 -71.56 -28.16 -26.99
CA HIS A 134 -71.29 -29.50 -27.54
C HIS A 134 -71.66 -30.67 -26.60
N GLY A 135 -72.09 -30.41 -25.37
CA GLY A 135 -72.50 -31.44 -24.40
C GLY A 135 -71.36 -32.35 -23.91
N LYS A 136 -70.11 -32.07 -24.30
CA LYS A 136 -68.90 -32.80 -23.88
C LYS A 136 -67.76 -31.83 -23.63
N ALA A 137 -66.94 -32.13 -22.62
CA ALA A 137 -65.79 -31.29 -22.29
C ALA A 137 -64.77 -31.31 -23.44
N PRO A 138 -64.08 -30.19 -23.70
CA PRO A 138 -63.01 -30.15 -24.70
C PRO A 138 -61.88 -31.11 -24.30
N PRO A 139 -61.18 -31.71 -25.28
CA PRO A 139 -60.12 -32.68 -25.02
C PRO A 139 -59.03 -32.06 -24.13
N SER A 140 -58.60 -32.82 -23.13
CA SER A 140 -57.54 -32.42 -22.21
C SER A 140 -56.29 -32.03 -22.99
N TYR A 141 -55.82 -30.80 -22.79
CA TYR A 141 -54.56 -30.35 -23.38
C TYR A 141 -53.42 -31.22 -22.85
N GLN A 142 -52.81 -32.03 -23.71
CA GLN A 142 -51.53 -32.67 -23.40
C GLN A 142 -50.47 -31.58 -23.47
N SER A 143 -49.88 -31.23 -22.32
CA SER A 143 -48.71 -30.35 -22.29
C SER A 143 -47.67 -30.88 -23.29
N PRO A 144 -47.12 -30.03 -24.18
CA PRO A 144 -45.98 -30.45 -25.00
C PRO A 144 -44.88 -30.91 -24.06
N GLN A 145 -44.37 -32.13 -24.32
CA GLN A 145 -43.28 -32.72 -23.55
C GLN A 145 -42.13 -31.70 -23.48
N SER A 146 -41.72 -31.36 -22.26
CA SER A 146 -40.50 -30.62 -22.04
C SER A 146 -39.35 -31.41 -22.68
N PRO A 147 -38.53 -30.83 -23.57
CA PRO A 147 -37.37 -31.52 -24.08
C PRO A 147 -36.45 -31.83 -22.89
N THR A 148 -36.04 -33.08 -22.80
CA THR A 148 -35.00 -33.53 -21.87
C THR A 148 -33.74 -32.71 -22.13
N SER A 149 -33.44 -31.75 -21.25
CA SER A 149 -32.19 -31.02 -21.27
C SER A 149 -31.13 -31.87 -20.58
N SER A 150 -30.26 -32.48 -21.37
CA SER A 150 -28.98 -33.02 -20.91
C SER A 150 -27.88 -32.13 -21.45
N VAL A 151 -27.50 -31.11 -20.68
CA VAL A 151 -26.14 -30.56 -20.50
C VAL A 151 -26.09 -29.93 -19.13
#